data_AF-A0A950L6D1-F1
#
_entry.id   AF-A0A950L6D1-F1
#
_cell.length_a   1.000
_cell.length_b   1.000
_cell.length_c   1.000
_cell.angle_alpha   90.00
_cell.angle_beta   90.00
_cell.angle_gamma   90.00
#
_symmetry.space_group_name_H-M   'P 1'
#
loop_
_entity.id
_entity.type
_entity.pdbx_description
1 polymer ?
#
loop_
_entity_poly.entity_id
_entity_poly.type
_entity_poly.pdbx_seq_one_letter_code
_entity_poly.pdbx_strand_id
1 'polypeptide(L)'
;MWYCWFASDRTEGRSLLLVGSFLIFVAGAVSRILQVTLPTHLRPLHDPALAFRPPLGVNSTLLNHWNSFPSDHAAVYFGLALTVWLVRPRVGYVVFAVVLVLNLARVYVGVHYPTDVIGGGALGLFIVAALSRVPLLLSIGDRLVSYERRAPAYFYAFAFLLSNGMASLFDDLRSVVKGLLLTLHGDI
;
A
#
# COMPACT_ATOMS: atom_id res chain seq x y z
N MET A 1 5.84 8.95 5.23
CA MET A 1 6.10 8.17 6.46
C MET A 1 7.33 8.64 7.21
N TRP A 2 8.54 8.58 6.62
CA TRP A 2 9.79 9.03 7.26
C TRP A 2 9.75 10.47 7.81
N TYR A 3 9.19 11.42 7.05
CA TYR A 3 8.98 12.79 7.56
C TYR A 3 8.17 12.80 8.86
N CYS A 4 7.03 12.10 8.91
CA CYS A 4 6.20 12.04 10.10
C CYS A 4 6.88 11.29 11.25
N TRP A 5 7.70 10.28 10.95
CA TRP A 5 8.48 9.53 11.93
C TRP A 5 9.46 10.43 12.67
N PHE A 6 10.31 11.15 11.92
CA PHE A 6 11.33 12.00 12.52
C PHE A 6 10.78 13.28 13.13
N ALA A 7 9.72 13.84 12.54
CA ALA A 7 9.12 15.01 13.14
C ALA A 7 8.32 14.65 14.41
N SER A 8 7.88 13.39 14.61
CA SER A 8 7.13 12.99 15.80
C SER A 8 8.06 12.68 16.98
N ASP A 9 8.03 13.54 18.00
CA ASP A 9 8.77 13.32 19.25
C ASP A 9 8.05 12.38 20.22
N ARG A 10 6.73 12.20 20.03
CA ARG A 10 5.90 11.34 20.88
C ARG A 10 6.00 9.88 20.46
N THR A 11 6.23 9.00 21.44
CA THR A 11 6.25 7.53 21.27
C THR A 11 4.95 7.03 20.65
N GLU A 12 3.79 7.53 21.12
CA GLU A 12 2.47 7.18 20.61
C GLU A 12 2.34 7.43 19.10
N GLY A 13 2.80 8.59 18.62
CA GLY A 13 2.77 8.93 17.19
C GLY A 13 3.62 7.99 16.35
N ARG A 14 4.81 7.62 16.84
CA ARG A 14 5.70 6.65 16.17
C ARG A 14 5.10 5.25 16.15
N SER A 15 4.51 4.83 17.26
CA SER A 15 3.80 3.56 17.40
C SER A 15 2.65 3.46 16.39
N LEU A 16 1.85 4.53 16.27
CA LEU A 16 0.76 4.62 15.31
C LEU A 16 1.25 4.59 13.86
N LEU A 17 2.42 5.16 13.54
CA LEU A 17 3.01 5.03 12.19
C LEU A 17 3.41 3.59 11.87
N LEU A 18 3.97 2.83 12.82
CA LEU A 18 4.34 1.43 12.61
C LEU A 18 3.10 0.55 12.47
N VAL A 19 2.16 0.69 13.40
CA VAL A 19 0.88 -0.05 13.37
C VAL A 19 0.10 0.30 12.11
N GLY A 20 -0.04 1.57 11.77
CA GLY A 20 -0.71 2.00 10.55
C GLY A 20 -0.02 1.48 9.29
N SER A 21 1.33 1.46 9.25
CA SER A 21 2.08 0.83 8.15
C SER A 21 1.76 -0.66 8.02
N PHE A 22 1.64 -1.39 9.13
CA PHE A 22 1.23 -2.79 9.09
C PHE A 22 -0.23 -2.94 8.61
N LEU A 23 -1.14 -2.11 9.12
CA LEU A 23 -2.57 -2.17 8.80
C LEU A 23 -2.86 -1.86 7.32
N ILE A 24 -2.08 -1.01 6.65
CA ILE A 24 -2.26 -0.78 5.21
C ILE A 24 -1.92 -2.03 4.38
N PHE A 25 -0.93 -2.83 4.80
CA PHE A 25 -0.66 -4.12 4.16
C PHE A 25 -1.79 -5.12 4.41
N VAL A 26 -2.33 -5.14 5.63
CA VAL A 26 -3.53 -5.94 5.95
C VAL A 26 -4.70 -5.52 5.06
N ALA A 27 -4.94 -4.22 4.87
CA ALA A 27 -6.00 -3.73 3.99
C ALA A 27 -5.80 -4.16 2.53
N GLY A 28 -4.57 -4.07 2.02
CA GLY A 28 -4.22 -4.57 0.69
C GLY A 28 -4.42 -6.09 0.55
N ALA A 29 -4.04 -6.86 1.56
CA ALA A 29 -4.22 -8.31 1.58
C ALA A 29 -5.71 -8.69 1.62
N VAL A 30 -6.51 -8.03 2.47
CA VAL A 30 -7.98 -8.22 2.53
C VAL A 30 -8.61 -7.86 1.18
N SER A 31 -8.21 -6.74 0.58
CA SER A 31 -8.67 -6.36 -0.76
C SER A 31 -8.33 -7.42 -1.81
N ARG A 32 -7.14 -8.03 -1.74
CA ARG A 32 -6.74 -9.12 -2.66
C ARG A 32 -7.57 -10.38 -2.44
N ILE A 33 -7.81 -10.75 -1.19
CA ILE A 33 -8.64 -11.91 -0.85
C ILE A 33 -10.05 -11.69 -1.41
N LEU A 34 -10.64 -10.51 -1.20
CA LEU A 34 -11.95 -10.16 -1.75
C LEU A 34 -11.98 -10.23 -3.28
N GLN A 35 -10.94 -9.75 -3.96
CA GLN A 35 -10.86 -9.88 -5.42
C GLN A 35 -10.82 -11.34 -5.89
N VAL A 36 -10.29 -12.27 -5.10
CA VAL A 36 -10.23 -13.69 -5.48
C VAL A 36 -11.53 -14.42 -5.14
N THR A 37 -12.23 -14.00 -4.09
CA THR A 37 -13.47 -14.66 -3.62
C THR A 37 -14.74 -14.12 -4.26
N LEU A 38 -14.78 -12.84 -4.63
CA LEU A 38 -15.96 -12.21 -5.21
C LEU A 38 -16.14 -12.62 -6.69
N PRO A 39 -17.40 -12.58 -7.19
CA PRO A 39 -17.69 -12.80 -8.60
C PRO A 39 -16.85 -11.91 -9.51
N THR A 40 -16.61 -12.36 -10.73
CA THR A 40 -15.75 -11.64 -11.65
C THR A 40 -16.30 -10.26 -11.98
N HIS A 41 -15.55 -9.22 -11.63
CA HIS A 41 -15.85 -7.84 -11.95
C HIS A 41 -14.80 -7.38 -12.96
N LEU A 42 -15.21 -7.37 -14.24
CA LEU A 42 -14.36 -6.97 -15.36
C LEU A 42 -13.89 -5.54 -15.17
N ARG A 43 -12.68 -5.24 -15.64
CA ARG A 43 -12.16 -3.86 -15.63
C ARG A 43 -12.80 -3.08 -16.78
N PRO A 44 -12.96 -1.74 -16.66
CA PRO A 44 -13.47 -0.91 -17.76
C PRO A 44 -12.73 -1.12 -19.09
N LEU A 45 -11.40 -1.36 -19.03
CA LEU A 45 -10.57 -1.68 -20.19
C LEU A 45 -11.02 -2.94 -20.95
N HIS A 46 -11.62 -3.89 -20.26
CA HIS A 46 -12.01 -5.21 -20.77
C HIS A 46 -13.52 -5.37 -20.88
N ASP A 47 -14.28 -4.33 -20.58
CA ASP A 47 -15.73 -4.35 -20.72
C ASP A 47 -16.14 -3.95 -22.15
N PRO A 48 -16.61 -4.91 -22.97
CA PRO A 48 -17.00 -4.62 -24.35
C PRO A 48 -18.19 -3.67 -24.44
N ALA A 49 -19.02 -3.54 -23.39
CA ALA A 49 -20.17 -2.65 -23.38
C ALA A 49 -19.78 -1.16 -23.29
N LEU A 50 -18.61 -0.86 -22.73
CA LEU A 50 -18.12 0.52 -22.57
C LEU A 50 -17.37 1.04 -23.80
N ALA A 51 -16.95 0.16 -24.72
CA ALA A 51 -16.12 0.50 -25.88
C ALA A 51 -14.93 1.43 -25.51
N PHE A 52 -14.36 1.22 -24.33
CA PHE A 52 -13.37 2.11 -23.75
C PHE A 52 -12.10 2.15 -24.62
N ARG A 53 -11.68 3.35 -25.02
CA ARG A 53 -10.47 3.55 -25.81
C ARG A 53 -9.32 3.93 -24.87
N PRO A 54 -8.36 3.03 -24.61
CA PRO A 54 -7.24 3.36 -23.74
C PRO A 54 -6.40 4.50 -24.31
N PRO A 55 -5.83 5.36 -23.46
CA PRO A 55 -4.91 6.40 -23.90
C PRO A 55 -3.61 5.79 -24.47
N LEU A 56 -2.92 6.57 -25.31
CA LEU A 56 -1.70 6.16 -26.00
C LEU A 56 -0.63 5.65 -25.00
N GLY A 57 -0.05 4.48 -25.28
CA GLY A 57 0.98 3.86 -24.43
C GLY A 57 0.47 2.87 -23.38
N VAL A 58 -0.84 2.68 -23.24
CA VAL A 58 -1.42 1.66 -22.35
C VAL A 58 -1.60 0.35 -23.10
N ASN A 59 -0.97 -0.71 -22.60
CA ASN A 59 -1.10 -2.05 -23.19
C ASN A 59 -2.49 -2.62 -22.90
N SER A 60 -3.25 -2.97 -23.94
CA SER A 60 -4.61 -3.49 -23.87
C SER A 60 -4.72 -4.87 -23.20
N THR A 61 -3.61 -5.55 -22.93
CA THR A 61 -3.58 -6.82 -22.19
C THR A 61 -3.34 -6.66 -20.68
N LEU A 62 -3.16 -5.44 -20.19
CA LEU A 62 -2.92 -5.17 -18.77
C LEU A 62 -4.06 -5.74 -17.91
N LEU A 63 -3.71 -6.63 -16.98
CA LEU A 63 -4.59 -7.15 -15.93
C LEU A 63 -5.83 -7.92 -16.43
N ASN A 64 -5.74 -8.54 -17.61
CA ASN A 64 -6.85 -9.23 -18.30
C ASN A 64 -7.55 -10.36 -17.51
N HIS A 65 -6.90 -10.91 -16.48
CA HIS A 65 -7.44 -12.01 -15.66
C HIS A 65 -7.69 -11.63 -14.20
N TRP A 66 -7.65 -10.35 -13.87
CA TRP A 66 -7.68 -9.88 -12.48
C TRP A 66 -8.91 -9.03 -12.21
N ASN A 67 -9.66 -9.40 -11.17
CA ASN A 67 -10.81 -8.65 -10.71
C ASN A 67 -10.46 -7.19 -10.38
N SER A 68 -11.40 -6.28 -10.67
CA SER A 68 -11.21 -4.86 -10.45
C SER A 68 -11.70 -4.38 -9.09
N PHE A 69 -12.67 -5.08 -8.48
CA PHE A 69 -13.31 -4.71 -7.21
C PHE A 69 -12.88 -5.58 -6.03
N PRO A 70 -12.66 -5.00 -4.83
CA PRO A 70 -12.39 -3.58 -4.58
C PRO A 70 -10.97 -3.20 -5.02
N SER A 71 -10.69 -1.91 -5.22
CA SER A 71 -9.35 -1.46 -5.62
C SER A 71 -8.33 -1.63 -4.48
N ASP A 72 -7.33 -2.47 -4.71
CA ASP A 72 -6.21 -2.71 -3.79
C ASP A 72 -5.36 -1.45 -3.58
N HIS A 73 -5.13 -0.69 -4.65
CA HIS A 73 -4.42 0.59 -4.59
C HIS A 73 -5.19 1.59 -3.74
N ALA A 74 -6.51 1.71 -3.93
CA ALA A 74 -7.31 2.60 -3.10
C ALA A 74 -7.26 2.17 -1.61
N ALA A 75 -7.39 0.87 -1.32
CA ALA A 75 -7.31 0.37 0.06
C ALA A 75 -6.00 0.73 0.76
N VAL A 76 -4.86 0.52 0.10
CA VAL A 76 -3.55 0.84 0.67
C VAL A 76 -3.36 2.35 0.82
N TYR A 77 -3.62 3.13 -0.22
CA TYR A 77 -3.29 4.55 -0.25
C TYR A 77 -4.21 5.40 0.63
N PHE A 78 -5.52 5.12 0.68
CA PHE A 78 -6.42 5.82 1.60
C PHE A 78 -6.14 5.46 3.06
N GLY A 79 -5.81 4.19 3.35
CA GLY A 79 -5.35 3.78 4.69
C GLY A 79 -4.04 4.48 5.10
N LEU A 80 -3.12 4.69 4.15
CA LEU A 80 -1.89 5.44 4.37
C LEU A 80 -2.19 6.91 4.67
N ALA A 81 -3.07 7.53 3.89
CA ALA A 81 -3.49 8.92 4.11
C ALA A 81 -4.09 9.10 5.51
N LEU A 82 -4.96 8.19 5.94
CA LEU A 82 -5.53 8.21 7.30
C LEU A 82 -4.47 8.00 8.38
N THR A 83 -3.56 7.04 8.20
CA THR A 83 -2.44 6.82 9.13
C THR A 83 -1.63 8.10 9.32
N VAL A 84 -1.28 8.78 8.24
CA VAL A 84 -0.53 10.04 8.30
C VAL A 84 -1.37 11.14 8.95
N TRP A 85 -2.66 11.23 8.64
CA TRP A 85 -3.58 12.22 9.19
C TRP A 85 -3.74 12.09 10.71
N LEU A 86 -3.83 10.85 11.23
CA LEU A 86 -3.93 10.59 12.67
C LEU A 86 -2.72 11.09 13.47
N VAL A 87 -1.53 11.09 12.85
CA VAL A 87 -0.29 11.60 13.49
C VAL A 87 -0.09 13.09 13.23
N ARG A 88 -0.35 13.52 11.99
CA ARG A 88 -0.17 14.90 11.54
C ARG A 88 -1.27 15.31 10.54
N PRO A 89 -2.38 15.89 11.03
CA PRO A 89 -3.53 16.20 10.19
C PRO A 89 -3.20 17.09 8.97
N ARG A 90 -2.33 18.10 9.15
CA ARG A 90 -1.92 19.02 8.06
C ARG A 90 -1.25 18.28 6.89
N VAL A 91 -0.37 17.34 7.19
CA VAL A 91 0.30 16.51 6.17
C VAL A 91 -0.69 15.50 5.60
N GLY A 92 -1.56 14.94 6.46
CA GLY A 92 -2.62 14.04 6.07
C GLY A 92 -3.51 14.58 4.94
N TYR A 93 -3.94 15.85 5.04
CA TYR A 93 -4.75 16.47 3.98
C TYR A 93 -4.03 16.52 2.62
N VAL A 94 -2.73 16.85 2.63
CA VAL A 94 -1.91 16.85 1.41
C VAL A 94 -1.81 15.44 0.85
N VAL A 95 -1.60 14.44 1.71
CA VAL A 95 -1.54 13.03 1.30
C VAL A 95 -2.89 12.59 0.72
N PHE A 96 -4.02 12.95 1.32
CA PHE A 96 -5.35 12.65 0.77
C PHE A 96 -5.54 13.24 -0.63
N ALA A 97 -5.10 14.49 -0.86
CA ALA A 97 -5.17 15.12 -2.17
C ALA A 97 -4.34 14.34 -3.21
N VAL A 98 -3.11 13.97 -2.87
CA VAL A 98 -2.24 13.16 -3.74
C VAL A 98 -2.87 11.80 -4.02
N VAL A 99 -3.39 11.12 -3.00
CA VAL A 99 -4.05 9.81 -3.12
C VAL A 99 -5.27 9.88 -4.03
N LEU A 100 -6.05 10.96 -3.96
CA LEU A 100 -7.17 11.17 -4.84
C LEU A 100 -6.72 11.29 -6.30
N VAL A 101 -5.69 12.09 -6.58
CA VAL A 101 -5.12 12.23 -7.94
C VAL A 101 -4.59 10.89 -8.47
N LEU A 102 -3.87 10.14 -7.65
CA LEU A 102 -3.34 8.82 -8.03
C LEU A 102 -4.46 7.84 -8.39
N ASN A 103 -5.55 7.82 -7.64
CA ASN A 103 -6.68 6.92 -7.92
C ASN A 103 -7.54 7.41 -9.10
N LEU A 104 -7.67 8.73 -9.30
CA LEU A 104 -8.32 9.28 -10.49
C LEU A 104 -7.56 8.90 -11.77
N ALA A 105 -6.23 8.87 -11.74
CA ALA A 105 -5.43 8.38 -12.86
C ALA A 105 -5.74 6.91 -13.18
N ARG A 106 -6.05 6.08 -12.17
CA ARG A 106 -6.45 4.66 -12.37
C ARG A 106 -7.80 4.54 -13.06
N VAL A 107 -8.75 5.42 -12.71
CA VAL A 107 -10.04 5.51 -13.40
C VAL A 107 -9.85 6.00 -14.82
N TYR A 108 -9.02 7.03 -15.03
CA TYR A 108 -8.72 7.60 -16.35
C TYR A 108 -8.10 6.57 -17.32
N VAL A 109 -7.24 5.68 -16.83
CA VAL A 109 -6.64 4.61 -17.64
C VAL A 109 -7.59 3.42 -17.84
N GLY A 110 -8.74 3.39 -17.16
CA GLY A 110 -9.75 2.34 -17.30
C GLY A 110 -9.41 1.04 -16.56
N VAL A 111 -8.48 1.07 -15.60
CA VAL A 111 -8.13 -0.15 -14.82
C VAL A 111 -9.05 -0.41 -13.64
N HIS A 112 -9.84 0.58 -13.22
CA HIS A 112 -10.82 0.51 -12.13
C HIS A 112 -12.02 1.42 -12.43
N TYR A 113 -13.20 1.01 -12.00
CA TYR A 113 -14.36 1.91 -11.94
C TYR A 113 -14.23 2.90 -10.78
N PRO A 114 -14.92 4.06 -10.82
CA PRO A 114 -15.02 4.95 -9.67
C PRO A 114 -15.54 4.24 -8.40
N THR A 115 -16.47 3.30 -8.57
CA THR A 115 -17.01 2.46 -7.48
C THR A 115 -15.94 1.55 -6.87
N ASP A 116 -15.02 1.01 -7.66
CA ASP A 116 -13.90 0.19 -7.16
C ASP A 116 -12.96 1.01 -6.27
N VAL A 117 -12.70 2.26 -6.66
CA VAL A 117 -11.89 3.20 -5.88
C VAL A 117 -12.58 3.58 -4.59
N ILE A 118 -13.88 3.86 -4.63
CA ILE A 118 -14.67 4.19 -3.43
C ILE A 118 -14.70 2.99 -2.47
N GLY A 119 -14.99 1.79 -2.98
CA GLY A 119 -15.03 0.57 -2.17
C GLY A 119 -13.68 0.22 -1.54
N GLY A 120 -12.60 0.28 -2.33
CA GLY A 120 -11.24 0.08 -1.82
C GLY A 120 -10.83 1.15 -0.81
N GLY A 121 -11.09 2.42 -1.11
CA GLY A 121 -10.80 3.53 -0.19
C GLY A 121 -11.54 3.40 1.14
N ALA A 122 -12.83 3.08 1.10
CA ALA A 122 -13.64 2.83 2.29
C ALA A 122 -13.09 1.66 3.12
N LEU A 123 -12.69 0.55 2.47
CA LEU A 123 -12.07 -0.59 3.14
C LEU A 123 -10.77 -0.20 3.87
N GLY A 124 -9.89 0.52 3.18
CA GLY A 124 -8.62 1.00 3.76
C GLY A 124 -8.82 1.93 4.95
N LEU A 125 -9.72 2.90 4.81
CA LEU A 125 -10.10 3.82 5.88
C LEU A 125 -10.69 3.07 7.07
N PHE A 126 -11.60 2.12 6.82
CA PHE A 126 -12.26 1.35 7.87
C PHE A 126 -11.27 0.52 8.68
N ILE A 127 -10.41 -0.27 8.02
CA ILE A 127 -9.43 -1.13 8.69
C ILE A 127 -8.48 -0.29 9.56
N VAL A 128 -7.94 0.80 9.02
CA VAL A 128 -7.04 1.67 9.78
C VAL A 128 -7.78 2.38 10.91
N ALA A 129 -8.97 2.94 10.67
CA ALA A 129 -9.75 3.64 11.71
C ALA A 129 -10.14 2.73 12.88
N ALA A 130 -10.56 1.49 12.57
CA ALA A 130 -11.01 0.51 13.55
C ALA A 130 -9.85 -0.07 14.35
N LEU A 131 -8.75 -0.43 13.68
CA LEU A 131 -7.67 -1.19 14.32
C LEU A 131 -6.52 -0.32 14.87
N SER A 132 -6.33 0.92 14.38
CA SER A 132 -5.26 1.80 14.87
C SER A 132 -5.37 2.18 16.36
N ARG A 133 -6.55 2.00 16.95
CA ARG A 133 -6.82 2.29 18.37
C ARG A 133 -6.86 1.04 19.25
N VAL A 134 -6.56 -0.13 18.70
CA VAL A 134 -6.55 -1.37 19.47
C VAL A 134 -5.32 -1.37 20.40
N PRO A 135 -5.50 -1.47 21.73
CA PRO A 135 -4.40 -1.32 22.69
C PRO A 135 -3.33 -2.40 22.54
N LEU A 136 -3.72 -3.61 22.11
CA LEU A 136 -2.78 -4.68 21.80
C LEU A 136 -1.81 -4.28 20.67
N LEU A 137 -2.33 -3.69 19.59
CA LEU A 137 -1.50 -3.29 18.45
C LEU A 137 -0.59 -2.12 18.81
N LEU A 138 -1.10 -1.14 19.55
CA LEU A 138 -0.29 -0.02 20.06
C LEU A 138 0.78 -0.52 21.04
N SER A 139 0.48 -1.51 21.89
CA SER A 139 1.48 -2.13 22.77
C SER A 139 2.60 -2.81 21.99
N ILE A 140 2.29 -3.44 20.86
CA ILE A 140 3.31 -4.02 19.96
C ILE A 140 4.14 -2.90 19.33
N GLY A 141 3.50 -1.84 18.84
CA GLY A 141 4.18 -0.67 18.30
C GLY A 141 5.13 -0.03 19.33
N ASP A 142 4.69 0.11 20.59
CA ASP A 142 5.49 0.71 21.67
C ASP A 142 6.71 -0.15 22.00
N ARG A 143 6.58 -1.48 21.95
CA ARG A 143 7.72 -2.41 22.08
C ARG A 143 8.73 -2.21 20.95
N LEU A 144 8.25 -2.04 19.71
CA LEU A 144 9.12 -1.79 18.55
C LEU A 144 9.81 -0.42 18.64
N VAL A 145 9.10 0.62 19.06
CA VAL A 145 9.71 1.94 19.33
C VAL A 145 10.71 1.86 20.48
N SER A 146 10.44 1.05 21.51
CA SER A 146 11.39 0.81 22.60
C SER A 146 12.65 0.09 22.11
N TYR A 147 12.52 -0.83 21.15
CA TYR A 147 13.65 -1.49 20.50
C TYR A 147 14.49 -0.50 19.68
N GLU A 148 13.85 0.43 18.95
CA GLU A 148 14.55 1.52 18.26
C GLU A 148 15.47 2.32 19.18
N ARG A 149 15.02 2.61 20.42
CA ARG A 149 15.83 3.30 21.42
C ARG A 149 17.01 2.49 21.94
N ARG A 150 16.89 1.14 21.99
CA ARG A 150 17.95 0.23 22.48
C ARG A 150 19.00 -0.06 21.41
N ALA A 151 18.57 -0.17 20.16
CA ALA A 151 19.38 -0.65 19.05
C ALA A 151 19.10 0.15 17.76
N PRO A 152 19.36 1.48 17.74
CA PRO A 152 18.93 2.36 16.66
C PRO A 152 19.55 1.96 15.31
N ALA A 153 20.84 1.60 15.29
CA ALA A 153 21.53 1.24 14.04
C ALA A 153 20.84 0.09 13.30
N TYR A 154 20.48 -0.99 14.01
CA TYR A 154 19.80 -2.14 13.41
C TYR A 154 18.37 -1.80 13.00
N PHE A 155 17.63 -1.06 13.83
CA PHE A 155 16.27 -0.64 13.51
C PHE A 155 16.23 0.21 12.23
N TYR A 156 17.07 1.25 12.15
CA TYR A 156 17.10 2.14 10.99
C TYR A 156 17.66 1.48 9.74
N ALA A 157 18.68 0.61 9.86
CA ALA A 157 19.17 -0.18 8.74
C ALA A 157 18.07 -1.08 8.17
N PHE A 158 17.36 -1.81 9.03
CA PHE A 158 16.25 -2.67 8.61
C PHE A 158 15.09 -1.86 8.00
N ALA A 159 14.66 -0.79 8.67
CA ALA A 159 13.58 0.07 8.18
C ALA A 159 13.93 0.71 6.83
N PHE A 160 15.19 1.12 6.64
CA PHE A 160 15.70 1.64 5.37
C PHE A 160 15.63 0.57 4.28
N LEU A 161 16.21 -0.61 4.51
CA LEU A 161 16.20 -1.72 3.54
C LEU A 161 14.78 -2.12 3.15
N LEU A 162 13.88 -2.21 4.12
CA LEU A 162 12.46 -2.50 3.87
C LEU A 162 11.82 -1.40 3.02
N SER A 163 12.03 -0.13 3.37
CA SER A 163 11.48 1.00 2.61
C SER A 163 12.05 1.10 1.19
N ASN A 164 13.33 0.81 1.01
CA ASN A 164 14.00 0.78 -0.28
C ASN A 164 13.48 -0.38 -1.14
N GLY A 165 13.38 -1.59 -0.58
CA GLY A 165 12.83 -2.74 -1.27
C GLY A 165 11.38 -2.51 -1.72
N MET A 166 10.56 -1.84 -0.91
CA MET A 166 9.21 -1.45 -1.32
C MET A 166 9.21 -0.42 -2.46
N ALA A 167 10.14 0.53 -2.43
CA ALA A 167 10.27 1.56 -3.47
C ALA A 167 10.73 0.99 -4.82
N SER A 168 11.62 -0.01 -4.81
CA SER A 168 12.08 -0.72 -6.00
C SER A 168 11.25 -1.98 -6.34
N LEU A 169 10.09 -2.18 -5.68
CA LEU A 169 9.25 -3.37 -5.87
C LEU A 169 10.01 -4.71 -5.71
N PHE A 170 11.08 -4.69 -4.93
CA PHE A 170 12.03 -5.78 -4.75
C PHE A 170 12.72 -6.24 -6.05
N ASP A 171 12.77 -5.40 -7.08
CA ASP A 171 13.46 -5.72 -8.34
C ASP A 171 14.96 -5.95 -8.12
N ASP A 172 15.59 -5.15 -7.24
CA ASP A 172 17.00 -5.34 -6.84
C ASP A 172 17.20 -6.67 -6.10
N LEU A 173 16.28 -7.02 -5.21
CA LEU A 173 16.37 -8.28 -4.46
C LEU A 173 16.16 -9.47 -5.39
N ARG A 174 15.20 -9.37 -6.32
CA ARG A 174 14.90 -10.43 -7.29
C ARG A 174 16.04 -10.60 -8.29
N SER A 175 16.69 -9.53 -8.72
CA SER A 175 17.84 -9.60 -9.64
C SER A 175 19.06 -10.25 -8.99
N VAL A 176 19.35 -9.93 -7.72
CA VAL A 176 20.42 -10.57 -6.95
C VAL A 176 20.12 -12.07 -6.72
N VAL A 177 18.90 -12.41 -6.29
CA VAL A 177 18.51 -13.82 -6.09
C VAL A 177 18.57 -14.60 -7.39
N LYS A 178 18.09 -14.03 -8.51
CA LYS A 178 18.25 -14.66 -9.84
C LYS A 178 19.71 -14.85 -10.20
N GLY A 179 20.57 -13.86 -9.99
CA GLY A 179 22.01 -13.95 -10.24
C GLY A 179 22.68 -15.06 -9.43
N LEU A 180 22.33 -15.19 -8.14
CA LEU A 180 22.78 -16.25 -7.24
C LEU A 180 22.27 -17.63 -7.65
N LEU A 181 20.99 -17.73 -8.02
CA LEU A 181 20.41 -18.99 -8.48
C LEU A 181 21.02 -19.47 -9.79
N LEU A 182 21.33 -18.55 -10.72
CA LEU A 182 22.02 -18.86 -11.98
C LEU A 182 23.46 -19.32 -11.75
N THR A 183 24.17 -18.74 -10.77
CA THR A 183 25.51 -19.22 -10.39
C THR A 183 25.49 -20.57 -9.68
N LEU A 184 24.40 -20.89 -8.96
CA LEU A 184 24.23 -22.17 -8.26
C LEU A 184 23.67 -23.29 -9.16
N HIS A 185 22.88 -22.98 -10.19
CA HIS A 185 22.29 -23.97 -11.11
C HIS A 185 23.07 -24.18 -12.41
N GLY A 186 24.16 -23.43 -12.65
CA GLY A 186 25.21 -23.78 -13.61
C GLY A 186 24.74 -24.08 -15.03
N ASP A 187 24.37 -23.05 -15.79
CA ASP A 187 24.43 -23.09 -17.26
C ASP A 187 25.11 -21.80 -17.74
N ILE A 188 26.41 -21.92 -18.02
CA ILE A 188 27.19 -21.05 -18.93
C ILE A 188 27.14 -21.68 -20.31
#